data_AF-A0A921NDU3-F1
#
_entry.id   AF-A0A921NDU3-F1
#
_cell.length_a   1.000
_cell.length_b   1.000
_cell.length_c   1.000
_cell.angle_alpha   90.00
_cell.angle_beta   90.00
_cell.angle_gamma   90.00
#
_symmetry.space_group_name_H-M   'P 1'
#
loop_
_entity.id
_entity.type
_entity.pdbx_description
1 polymer ?
#
loop_
_entity_poly.entity_id
_entity_poly.type
_entity_poly.pdbx_seq_one_letter_code
_entity_poly.pdbx_strand_id
1 'polypeptide(L)' 'MTVRRLDADGDLALGPQEFLTGYTAEEVAQNVVTRLKFFFGEWFLDTTDGTDWFGSVLGKGSVLASRESVIRRR' A
#
# COMPACT_ATOMS: atom_id res chain seq x y z
N MET A 1 -9.85 -1.33 -10.59
CA MET A 1 -10.31 -1.64 -9.23
C MET A 1 -11.23 -0.48 -8.87
N THR A 2 -11.79 -0.40 -7.67
CA THR A 2 -12.45 0.83 -7.22
C THR A 2 -11.97 1.05 -5.81
N VAL A 3 -11.34 2.20 -5.54
CA VAL A 3 -10.81 2.52 -4.21
C VAL A 3 -11.49 3.77 -3.68
N ARG A 4 -11.65 3.85 -2.36
CA ARG A 4 -12.15 5.06 -1.70
C ARG A 4 -11.09 6.15 -1.89
N ARG A 5 -11.46 7.31 -2.41
CA ARG A 5 -10.55 8.43 -2.61
C ARG A 5 -10.02 8.93 -1.27
N LEU A 6 -8.71 9.17 -1.20
CA LEU A 6 -8.06 9.85 -0.09
C LEU A 6 -7.85 11.32 -0.43
N ASP A 7 -7.87 12.19 0.58
CA ASP A 7 -7.52 13.60 0.44
C ASP A 7 -5.99 13.82 0.50
N ALA A 8 -5.57 15.09 0.56
CA ALA A 8 -4.16 15.46 0.57
C ALA A 8 -3.42 15.02 1.85
N ASP A 9 -4.15 14.88 2.97
CA ASP A 9 -3.62 14.46 4.25
C ASP A 9 -3.61 12.92 4.39
N GLY A 10 -4.32 12.23 3.49
CA GLY A 10 -4.42 10.78 3.44
C GLY A 10 -5.67 10.24 4.15
N ASP A 11 -6.60 11.11 4.53
CA ASP A 11 -7.88 10.76 5.11
C ASP A 11 -8.91 10.43 4.03
N LEU A 12 -10.02 9.80 4.44
CA LEU A 12 -11.10 9.49 3.51
C LEU A 12 -11.77 10.78 3.01
N ALA A 13 -11.69 11.03 1.70
CA ALA A 13 -12.29 12.22 1.10
C ALA A 13 -13.83 12.16 1.20
N LEU A 14 -14.45 13.08 1.93
CA LEU A 14 -15.91 13.15 2.06
C LEU A 14 -16.51 14.09 1.00
N GLY A 15 -17.67 13.74 0.42
CA GLY A 15 -18.39 14.61 -0.52
C GLY A 15 -18.61 13.99 -1.91
N PRO A 16 -18.90 14.78 -2.95
CA PRO A 16 -19.10 14.24 -4.29
C PRO A 16 -17.80 13.61 -4.82
N GLN A 17 -17.91 12.46 -5.49
CA GLN A 17 -16.78 11.68 -6.05
C GLN A 17 -15.88 11.02 -4.98
N GLU A 18 -16.53 10.23 -4.14
CA GLU A 18 -15.93 9.45 -3.05
C GLU A 18 -15.00 8.31 -3.49
N PHE A 19 -15.07 7.91 -4.76
CA PHE A 19 -14.38 6.73 -5.27
C PHE A 19 -13.55 7.08 -6.50
N LEU A 20 -12.34 6.54 -6.53
CA LEU A 20 -11.54 6.45 -7.74
C LEU A 20 -11.91 5.14 -8.45
N THR A 21 -12.29 5.25 -9.71
CA THR A 21 -12.82 4.15 -10.52
C THR A 21 -12.32 4.30 -11.96
N GLY A 22 -12.23 3.19 -12.68
CA GLY A 22 -11.89 3.18 -14.10
C GLY A 22 -10.41 2.98 -14.40
N TYR A 23 -9.62 2.49 -13.44
CA TYR A 23 -8.19 2.24 -13.59
C TYR A 23 -7.40 3.50 -13.98
N THR A 24 -7.79 4.65 -13.40
CA THR A 24 -7.06 5.90 -13.62
C THR A 24 -5.68 5.83 -12.98
N ALA A 25 -4.74 6.68 -13.45
CA ALA A 25 -3.41 6.77 -12.87
C ALA A 25 -3.46 7.10 -11.37
N GLU A 26 -4.43 7.92 -10.94
CA GLU A 26 -4.66 8.26 -9.54
C GLU A 26 -5.11 7.05 -8.70
N GLU A 27 -6.02 6.22 -9.24
CA GLU A 27 -6.48 5.00 -8.57
C GLU A 27 -5.31 4.03 -8.32
N VAL A 28 -4.46 3.83 -9.34
CA VAL A 28 -3.27 2.98 -9.27
C VAL A 28 -2.25 3.57 -8.29
N ALA A 29 -1.97 4.87 -8.38
CA ALA A 29 -1.00 5.54 -7.51
C ALA A 29 -1.43 5.45 -6.04
N GLN A 30 -2.70 5.73 -5.73
CA GLN A 30 -3.20 5.64 -4.37
C GLN A 30 -3.07 4.21 -3.83
N ASN A 31 -3.44 3.21 -4.62
CA ASN A 31 -3.32 1.80 -4.22
C ASN A 31 -1.88 1.40 -3.88
N VAL A 32 -0.93 1.76 -4.75
CA VAL A 32 0.50 1.51 -4.54
C VAL A 32 0.97 2.21 -3.26
N VAL A 33 0.65 3.49 -3.07
CA VAL A 33 1.07 4.25 -1.89
C VAL A 33 0.51 3.65 -0.60
N THR A 34 -0.78 3.31 -0.57
CA THR A 34 -1.41 2.72 0.61
C THR A 34 -0.76 1.38 0.98
N ARG A 35 -0.48 0.52 0.00
CA ARG A 35 0.18 -0.77 0.25
C ARG A 35 1.61 -0.64 0.75
N LEU A 36 2.36 0.34 0.24
CA LEU A 36 3.74 0.61 0.69
C LEU A 36 3.77 1.22 2.09
N LYS A 37 2.78 2.05 2.44
CA LYS A 37 2.67 2.66 3.78
C LYS A 37 2.17 1.69 4.85
N PHE A 38 1.44 0.64 4.47
CA PHE A 38 0.91 -0.34 5.38
C PHE A 38 2.01 -1.30 5.85
N PHE A 39 2.33 -1.29 7.14
CA PHE A 39 3.41 -2.08 7.71
C PHE A 39 2.98 -3.51 8.02
N PHE A 40 3.93 -4.44 7.91
CA PHE A 40 3.71 -5.83 8.29
C PHE A 40 3.28 -5.95 9.76
N GLY A 41 2.14 -6.60 10.00
CA GLY A 41 1.59 -6.82 11.34
C GLY A 41 0.82 -5.63 11.93
N GLU A 42 0.61 -4.56 11.18
CA GLU A 42 -0.10 -3.36 11.66
C GLU A 42 -1.60 -3.61 11.85
N TRP A 43 -2.21 -4.49 11.05
CA TRP A 43 -3.64 -4.77 11.12
C TRP A 43 -3.97 -5.87 12.14
N PHE A 44 -4.83 -5.55 13.11
CA PHE A 44 -5.11 -6.44 14.24
C PHE A 44 -5.91 -7.70 13.87
N LEU A 45 -6.73 -7.68 12.82
CA LEU A 45 -7.47 -8.89 12.39
C LEU A 45 -6.59 -9.85 11.58
N ASP A 46 -5.54 -9.32 10.93
CA ASP A 46 -4.59 -10.11 10.15
C ASP A 46 -3.19 -9.52 10.29
N THR A 47 -2.43 -10.07 11.22
CA THR A 47 -1.05 -9.66 11.47
C THR A 47 -0.06 -10.24 10.46
N THR A 48 -0.53 -11.05 9.50
CA THR A 48 0.30 -11.57 8.40
C THR A 48 0.30 -10.65 7.18
N ASP A 49 -0.51 -9.59 7.21
CA ASP A 49 -0.60 -8.62 6.14
C ASP A 49 0.32 -7.40 6.37
N GLY A 50 0.59 -6.64 5.30
CA GLY A 50 1.45 -5.45 5.28
C GLY A 50 2.88 -5.67 4.77
N THR A 51 3.59 -4.58 4.49
CA THR A 51 4.93 -4.61 3.90
C THR A 51 6.01 -4.78 4.99
N ASP A 52 6.77 -5.88 4.93
CA ASP A 52 7.86 -6.17 5.87
C ASP A 52 9.11 -5.35 5.56
N TRP A 53 9.04 -4.07 5.90
CA TRP A 53 10.14 -3.13 5.70
C TRP A 53 11.37 -3.49 6.52
N PHE A 54 11.21 -3.95 7.76
CA PHE A 54 12.33 -4.11 8.70
C PHE A 54 13.05 -5.47 8.59
N GLY A 55 12.39 -6.49 8.07
CA GLY A 55 13.00 -7.80 7.79
C GLY A 55 13.41 -7.93 6.33
N SER A 56 12.43 -8.20 5.47
CA SER A 56 12.66 -8.65 4.10
C SER A 56 13.18 -7.55 3.16
N VAL A 57 12.81 -6.28 3.40
CA VAL A 57 13.20 -5.17 2.51
C VAL A 57 14.47 -4.46 2.97
N LEU A 58 14.51 -3.94 4.20
CA LEU A 58 15.64 -3.17 4.74
C LEU A 58 16.50 -3.96 5.75
N GLY A 59 16.12 -5.18 6.08
CA GLY A 59 16.86 -6.00 7.03
C GLY A 59 18.26 -6.40 6.54
N LYS A 60 19.13 -6.69 7.49
CA LYS A 60 20.52 -7.08 7.19
C LYS A 60 20.54 -8.39 6.41
N GLY A 61 21.19 -8.39 5.26
CA GLY A 61 21.30 -9.57 4.39
C GLY A 61 20.20 -9.69 3.32
N SER A 62 19.25 -8.76 3.26
CA SER A 62 18.27 -8.71 2.17
C SER A 62 18.97 -8.43 0.82
N VAL A 63 18.79 -9.29 -0.17
CA VAL A 63 19.31 -9.11 -1.53
C VAL A 63 18.31 -8.36 -2.41
N LEU A 64 18.80 -7.60 -3.39
CA LEU A 64 17.96 -6.76 -4.27
C LEU A 64 16.77 -7.51 -4.88
N ALA A 65 17.00 -8.72 -5.41
CA ALA A 65 15.93 -9.53 -6.00
C ALA A 65 14.82 -9.88 -4.99
N SER A 66 15.19 -10.11 -3.73
CA SER A 66 14.22 -10.37 -2.67
C SER A 66 13.40 -9.11 -2.34
N ARG A 67 14.06 -7.96 -2.23
CA ARG A 67 13.41 -6.65 -2.01
C ARG A 67 12.39 -6.32 -3.10
N GLU A 68 12.79 -6.45 -4.36
CA GLU A 68 11.93 -6.21 -5.51
C GLU A 68 10.75 -7.18 -5.55
N SER A 69 10.97 -8.45 -5.20
CA SER A 69 9.91 -9.45 -5.17
C SER A 69 8.85 -9.13 -4.11
N VAL A 70 9.24 -8.62 -2.95
CA VAL A 70 8.32 -8.23 -1.87
C VAL A 70 7.48 -7.04 -2.31
N ILE A 71 8.11 -6.02 -2.87
CA ILE A 71 7.41 -4.80 -3.33
C ILE A 71 6.47 -5.11 -4.51
N ARG A 72 6.90 -5.94 -5.47
CA ARG A 72 6.09 -6.25 -6.67
C ARG A 72 4.92 -7.19 -6.38
N ARG A 73 4.99 -8.02 -5.33
CA ARG A 73 3.87 -8.90 -4.93
C ARG A 73 2.74 -8.17 -4.20
N ARG A 74 3.01 -6.95 -3.71
CA ARG A 74 2.03 -6.15 -2.98
C ARG A 74 1.04 -5.51 -3.92
#